data_AF-A0A378MWT5-F1
#
_entry.id   AF-A0A378MWT5-F1
#
_cell.length_a   1.000
_cell.length_b   1.000
_cell.length_c   1.000
_cell.angle_alpha   90.00
_cell.angle_beta   90.00
_cell.angle_gamma   90.00
#
_symmetry.space_group_name_H-M   'P 1'
#
loop_
_entity.id
_entity.type
_entity.pdbx_description
1 polymer ?
#
loop_
_entity_poly.entity_id
_entity_poly.type
_entity_poly.pdbx_seq_one_letter_code
_entity_poly.pdbx_strand_id
1 'polypeptide(L)' 'MGMLRWIIENERFNADYLSRPSLAAMENAGHVSYANASHLIICEPNHPKFGQALRISDLQDVQLDPKRKWKKT' A
#
# COMPACT_ATOMS: atom_id res chain seq x y z
N MET A 1 0.20 9.88 -20.14
CA MET A 1 0.71 8.70 -19.42
C MET A 1 1.27 7.68 -20.41
N GLY A 2 2.49 7.88 -20.94
CA GLY A 2 3.11 6.93 -21.88
C GLY A 2 4.06 5.97 -21.18
N MET A 3 5.18 6.51 -20.69
CA MET A 3 6.27 5.67 -20.13
C MET A 3 5.91 4.97 -18.82
N LEU A 4 5.22 5.64 -17.88
CA LEU A 4 4.87 5.00 -16.59
C LEU A 4 3.93 3.80 -16.78
N ARG A 5 2.93 3.93 -17.67
CA ARG A 5 2.02 2.83 -17.99
C ARG A 5 2.80 1.65 -18.55
N TRP A 6 3.66 1.90 -19.55
CA TRP A 6 4.52 0.87 -20.15
C TRP A 6 5.43 0.20 -19.12
N ILE A 7 6.07 0.96 -18.22
CA ILE A 7 6.93 0.43 -17.15
C ILE A 7 6.15 -0.54 -16.25
N ILE A 8 4.92 -0.17 -15.86
CA ILE A 8 4.06 -1.02 -15.02
C ILE A 8 3.63 -2.27 -15.79
N GLU A 9 3.13 -2.10 -17.02
CA GLU A 9 2.65 -3.20 -17.86
C GLU A 9 3.73 -4.21 -18.25
N ASN A 10 4.99 -3.75 -18.37
CA ASN A 10 6.13 -4.60 -18.73
C ASN A 10 7.01 -4.96 -17.53
N GLU A 11 6.56 -4.67 -16.31
CA GLU A 11 7.28 -4.97 -15.06
C GLU A 11 8.73 -4.44 -15.06
N ARG A 12 8.97 -3.28 -15.69
CA ARG A 12 10.29 -2.64 -15.78
C ARG A 12 10.56 -1.72 -14.59
N PHE A 13 10.17 -2.17 -13.40
CA PHE A 13 10.38 -1.49 -12.14
C PHE A 13 11.16 -2.38 -11.17
N ASN A 14 11.81 -1.79 -10.19
CA ASN A 14 12.49 -2.53 -9.14
C ASN A 14 11.47 -3.01 -8.09
N ALA A 15 10.92 -4.22 -8.29
CA ALA A 15 9.90 -4.79 -7.42
C ALA A 15 10.40 -4.97 -5.97
N ASP A 16 11.65 -5.41 -5.80
CA ASP A 16 12.26 -5.59 -4.48
C ASP A 16 12.31 -4.27 -3.71
N TYR A 17 12.79 -3.20 -4.34
CA TYR A 17 12.80 -1.86 -3.73
C TYR A 17 11.38 -1.36 -3.38
N LEU A 18 10.43 -1.48 -4.32
CA LEU A 18 9.05 -1.00 -4.14
C LEU A 18 8.28 -1.78 -3.07
N SER A 19 8.69 -3.01 -2.78
CA SER A 19 8.02 -3.86 -1.80
C SER A 19 8.32 -3.45 -0.34
N ARG A 20 9.34 -2.63 -0.09
CA ARG A 20 9.86 -2.31 1.26
C ARG A 20 9.28 -1.00 1.81
N PRO A 21 8.37 -1.04 2.81
CA PRO A 21 7.66 0.15 3.30
C PRO A 21 8.30 0.82 4.53
N SER A 22 9.40 0.31 5.06
CA SER A 22 9.95 0.79 6.35
C SER A 22 11.47 0.83 6.36
N LEU A 23 12.00 1.64 7.29
CA LEU A 23 13.44 1.73 7.55
C LEU A 23 14.04 0.34 7.89
N ALA A 24 13.39 -0.43 8.76
CA ALA A 24 13.84 -1.77 9.10
C ALA A 24 13.90 -2.72 7.89
N ALA A 25 12.90 -2.66 6.99
CA ALA A 25 12.88 -3.47 5.77
C ALA A 25 13.96 -3.05 4.76
N MET A 26 14.28 -1.74 4.72
CA MET A 26 15.37 -1.20 3.92
C MET A 26 16.73 -1.69 4.42
N GLU A 27 17.00 -1.50 5.72
CA GLU A 27 18.26 -1.87 6.38
C GLU A 27 18.55 -3.36 6.22
N ASN A 28 17.54 -4.21 6.47
CA ASN A 28 17.67 -5.66 6.38
C ASN A 28 18.14 -6.15 4.99
N ALA A 29 17.90 -5.36 3.95
CA ALA A 29 18.31 -5.77 2.62
C ALA A 29 19.08 -4.70 1.87
N GLY A 30 19.83 -3.88 2.62
CA GLY A 30 20.99 -3.12 2.13
C GLY A 30 20.69 -1.95 1.20
N HIS A 31 19.47 -1.40 1.23
CA HIS A 31 19.10 -0.26 0.37
C HIS A 31 19.39 1.09 1.05
N VAL A 32 19.53 2.14 0.23
CA VAL A 32 19.77 3.53 0.69
C VAL A 32 18.48 4.27 1.04
N SER A 33 17.33 3.78 0.57
CA SER A 33 16.00 4.36 0.78
C SER A 33 14.91 3.30 0.73
N TYR A 34 13.68 3.67 1.10
CA TYR A 34 12.47 2.84 1.00
C TYR A 34 11.34 3.60 0.30
N ALA A 35 10.31 2.87 -0.14
CA ALA A 35 9.18 3.42 -0.88
C ALA A 35 7.84 3.14 -0.18
N ASN A 36 6.83 3.96 -0.45
CA ASN A 36 5.50 3.78 0.12
C ASN A 36 4.54 2.94 -0.75
N ALA A 37 5.04 2.28 -1.79
CA ALA A 37 4.22 1.61 -2.80
C ALA A 37 3.37 0.44 -2.25
N SER A 38 3.78 -0.18 -1.14
CA SER A 38 3.06 -1.26 -0.47
C SER A 38 2.22 -0.80 0.74
N HIS A 39 2.10 0.50 0.99
CA HIS A 39 1.24 1.00 2.07
C HIS A 39 -0.24 0.79 1.75
N LEU A 40 -1.02 0.45 2.76
CA LEU A 40 -2.47 0.29 2.64
C LEU A 40 -3.17 1.65 2.58
N ILE A 41 -4.12 1.77 1.65
CA ILE A 41 -4.97 2.96 1.46
C ILE A 41 -6.42 2.61 1.79
N ILE A 42 -7.13 3.57 2.39
CA ILE A 42 -8.56 3.43 2.70
C ILE A 42 -9.37 3.62 1.41
N CYS A 43 -10.01 2.56 0.93
CA CYS A 43 -10.75 2.53 -0.33
C CYS A 43 -12.29 2.58 -0.15
N GLU A 44 -12.80 2.78 1.07
CA GLU A 44 -14.23 2.87 1.33
C GLU A 44 -14.74 4.30 1.06
N PRO A 45 -15.61 4.54 0.06
CA PRO A 45 -15.99 5.90 -0.35
C PRO A 45 -16.67 6.72 0.75
N ASN A 46 -17.39 6.06 1.67
CA ASN A 46 -18.09 6.71 2.77
C ASN A 46 -17.20 6.94 4.01
N HIS A 47 -15.93 6.54 3.97
CA HIS A 47 -15.02 6.70 5.10
C HIS A 47 -14.49 8.14 5.15
N PRO A 48 -14.45 8.82 6.33
CA PRO A 48 -13.95 10.19 6.46
C PRO A 48 -12.52 10.41 5.91
N LYS A 49 -11.73 9.34 5.85
CA LYS A 49 -10.34 9.32 5.37
C LYS A 49 -10.17 8.57 4.04
N PHE A 50 -11.20 8.51 3.19
CA PHE A 50 -11.09 7.91 1.86
C PHE A 50 -9.89 8.46 1.08
N GLY A 51 -9.11 7.56 0.47
CA GLY A 51 -7.90 7.90 -0.28
C GLY A 51 -6.65 8.20 0.57
N GLN A 52 -6.74 8.17 1.90
CA GLN A 52 -5.58 8.35 2.79
C GLN A 52 -4.93 7.01 3.17
N ALA A 53 -3.65 7.08 3.56
CA ALA A 53 -2.93 5.93 4.10
C ALA A 53 -3.53 5.49 5.44
N LEU A 54 -3.78 4.18 5.56
CA LEU A 54 -4.30 3.56 6.78
C LEU A 54 -3.31 3.75 7.93
N ARG A 55 -3.80 4.20 9.08
CA ARG A 55 -3.01 4.33 10.31
C ARG A 55 -3.54 3.39 11.39
N ILE A 56 -2.69 3.12 12.38
CA ILE A 56 -3.06 2.28 13.54
C ILE A 56 -4.25 2.91 14.30
N SER A 57 -4.33 4.25 14.38
CA SER A 57 -5.46 4.94 15.01
C SER A 57 -6.80 4.72 14.29
N ASP A 58 -6.78 4.37 13.00
CA ASP A 58 -8.00 4.05 12.24
C ASP A 58 -8.54 2.65 12.56
N LEU A 59 -7.75 1.80 13.23
CA LEU A 59 -8.12 0.43 13.58
C LEU A 59 -8.72 0.29 14.98
N GLN A 60 -8.67 1.34 15.80
CA GLN A 60 -9.01 1.26 17.23
C GLN A 60 -10.50 0.94 17.47
N ASP A 61 -11.39 1.41 16.60
CA ASP A 61 -12.84 1.21 16.71
C ASP A 61 -13.38 0.15 15.73
N VAL A 62 -12.50 -0.64 15.10
CA VAL A 62 -12.89 -1.58 14.06
C VAL A 62 -13.31 -2.92 14.67
N GLN A 63 -14.62 -3.18 14.71
CA GLN A 63 -15.12 -4.55 14.90
C GLN A 63 -14.87 -5.38 13.64
N LEU A 64 -14.02 -6.40 13.78
CA LEU A 64 -13.77 -7.37 12.73
C LEU A 64 -14.98 -8.31 12.61
N ASP A 65 -15.76 -8.16 11.53
CA ASP A 65 -16.77 -9.15 11.15
C ASP A 65 -16.09 -10.28 10.34
N PRO A 66 -16.01 -11.52 10.88
CA PRO A 66 -15.33 -12.63 10.21
C PRO A 66 -15.98 -13.05 8.88
N LYS A 67 -17.24 -12.69 8.65
CA LYS A 67 -17.99 -13.07 7.44
C LYS A 67 -17.99 -11.98 6.38
N ARG A 68 -17.55 -10.76 6.71
CA ARG A 68 -17.52 -9.63 5.78
C ARG A 68 -16.39 -9.80 4.78
N LYS A 69 -16.72 -10.22 3.56
CA LYS A 69 -15.79 -10.22 2.42
C LYS A 69 -15.93 -8.93 1.63
N TRP A 70 -14.80 -8.30 1.34
CA TRP A 70 -14.76 -7.19 0.39
C TRP A 70 -15.13 -7.69 -1.01
N LYS A 71 -16.09 -7.02 -1.67
CA LYS A 71 -16.45 -7.27 -3.06
C LYS A 71 -15.71 -6.27 -3.95
N LYS A 72 -14.90 -6.78 -4.87
CA LYS A 72 -14.17 -6.00 -5.86
C LYS A 72 -15.18 -5.61 -6.97
N THR A 73 -15.45 -4.32 -7.12
CA THR A 73 -16.27 -3.76 -8.23
C THR A 73 -15.52 -3.86 -9.55
#